data_AF-T5KH75-F1
#
_entry.id   AF-T5KH75-F1
#
_cell.length_a   1.000
_cell.length_b   1.000
_cell.length_c   1.000
_cell.angle_alpha   90.00
_cell.angle_beta   90.00
_cell.angle_gamma   90.00
#
_symmetry.space_group_name_H-M   'P 1'
#
loop_
_entity.id
_entity.type
_entity.pdbx_description
1 polymer ?
#
loop_
_entity_poly.entity_id
_entity_poly.type
_entity_poly.pdbx_seq_one_letter_code
_entity_poly.pdbx_strand_id
1 'polypeptide(L)'
;PGAQITCTASYTTTAADYTADSLDNTATATGTPPSGTPPVSAPSTVEIPVVSAPALTVSKTADRTRITAAGETINYSFLVTNTGNVTLTGVTVTETAFTGTGTPPVVTCPAGAASLAAGATVTCTASYVVTQADI
;
A
#
# COMPACT_ATOMS: atom_id res chain seq x y z
N PRO A 1 -41.20 13.01 -31.61
CA PRO A 1 -41.01 11.98 -30.55
C PRO A 1 -39.61 11.36 -30.67
N GLY A 2 -38.96 11.04 -29.55
CA GLY A 2 -37.60 10.43 -29.56
C GLY A 2 -36.42 11.40 -29.50
N ALA A 3 -36.63 12.64 -29.04
CA ALA A 3 -35.53 13.55 -28.75
C ALA A 3 -34.68 13.01 -27.59
N GLN A 4 -33.37 13.20 -27.67
CA GLN A 4 -32.40 12.73 -26.69
C GLN A 4 -31.45 13.88 -26.32
N ILE A 5 -30.94 13.82 -25.09
CA ILE A 5 -29.91 14.71 -24.58
C ILE A 5 -28.89 13.89 -23.80
N THR A 6 -27.62 14.28 -23.89
CA THR A 6 -26.54 13.68 -23.10
C THR A 6 -26.00 14.76 -22.16
N CYS A 7 -25.97 14.46 -20.88
CA CYS A 7 -25.36 15.30 -19.85
C CYS A 7 -24.04 14.64 -19.40
N THR A 8 -23.02 15.44 -19.13
CA THR A 8 -21.70 14.96 -18.71
C THR A 8 -21.32 15.55 -17.35
N ALA A 9 -20.66 14.75 -16.53
CA ALA A 9 -20.02 15.19 -15.28
C ALA A 9 -18.66 14.51 -15.15
N SER A 10 -17.73 15.13 -14.41
CA SER A 10 -16.39 14.60 -14.17
C SER A 10 -16.14 14.45 -12.67
N TYR A 11 -15.39 13.40 -12.30
CA TYR A 11 -14.93 13.15 -10.94
C TYR A 11 -13.41 12.96 -10.94
N THR A 12 -12.73 13.60 -9.99
CA THR A 12 -11.30 13.41 -9.75
C THR A 12 -11.15 12.41 -8.60
N THR A 13 -10.57 11.25 -8.88
CA THR A 13 -10.32 10.22 -7.87
C THR A 13 -9.37 10.71 -6.77
N THR A 14 -9.61 10.25 -5.55
CA THR A 14 -8.83 10.53 -4.35
C THR A 14 -8.11 9.26 -3.87
N ALA A 15 -7.16 9.42 -2.95
CA ALA A 15 -6.49 8.28 -2.31
C ALA A 15 -7.47 7.32 -1.60
N ALA A 16 -8.61 7.84 -1.12
CA ALA A 16 -9.64 7.04 -0.45
C ALA A 16 -10.37 6.10 -1.43
N ASP A 17 -10.56 6.50 -2.68
CA ASP A 17 -11.24 5.68 -3.69
C ASP A 17 -10.47 4.39 -3.98
N TYR A 18 -9.14 4.39 -3.82
CA TYR A 18 -8.30 3.19 -3.98
C TYR A 18 -8.45 2.16 -2.86
N THR A 19 -9.08 2.53 -1.75
CA THR A 19 -9.36 1.62 -0.63
C THR A 19 -10.72 0.92 -0.75
N ALA A 20 -11.55 1.34 -1.70
CA ALA A 20 -12.81 0.68 -2.03
C ALA A 20 -12.60 -0.35 -3.15
N ASP A 21 -13.47 -1.36 -3.23
CA ASP A 21 -13.41 -2.38 -4.30
C ASP A 21 -13.89 -1.81 -5.65
N SER A 22 -14.82 -0.85 -5.62
CA SER A 22 -15.35 -0.18 -6.81
C SER A 22 -15.88 1.22 -6.50
N LEU A 23 -15.98 2.04 -7.54
CA LEU A 23 -16.64 3.35 -7.52
C LEU A 23 -17.95 3.25 -8.30
N ASP A 24 -19.05 3.38 -7.57
CA ASP A 24 -20.40 3.36 -8.14
C ASP A 24 -20.96 4.77 -8.34
N ASN A 25 -21.54 5.01 -9.50
CA ASN A 25 -22.26 6.25 -9.79
C ASN A 25 -23.68 5.93 -10.30
N THR A 26 -24.69 6.41 -9.58
CA THR A 26 -26.10 6.16 -9.88
C THR A 26 -26.83 7.46 -10.23
N ALA A 27 -27.62 7.45 -11.31
CA ALA A 27 -28.39 8.61 -11.75
C ALA A 27 -29.86 8.27 -12.06
N THR A 28 -30.73 9.25 -11.88
CA THR A 28 -32.12 9.26 -12.35
C THR A 28 -32.36 10.48 -13.23
N ALA A 29 -33.36 10.43 -14.10
CA ALA A 29 -33.79 11.54 -14.93
C ALA A 29 -35.22 11.97 -14.54
N THR A 30 -35.49 13.27 -14.62
CA THR A 30 -36.82 13.85 -14.47
C THR A 30 -37.05 14.96 -15.50
N GLY A 31 -38.29 15.40 -15.64
CA GLY A 31 -38.66 16.50 -16.52
C GLY A 31 -40.03 17.08 -16.19
N THR A 32 -40.28 18.32 -16.55
CA THR A 32 -41.54 19.02 -16.23
C THR A 32 -42.56 18.84 -17.37
N PRO A 33 -43.70 18.15 -17.14
CA PRO A 33 -44.75 18.02 -18.14
C PRO A 33 -45.63 19.28 -18.22
N PRO A 34 -46.39 19.49 -19.32
CA PRO A 34 -47.36 20.59 -19.42
C PRO A 34 -48.47 20.54 -18.35
N SER A 35 -48.78 19.36 -17.81
CA SER A 35 -49.70 19.16 -16.69
C SER A 35 -49.34 17.86 -15.95
N GLY A 36 -49.75 17.76 -14.67
CA GLY A 36 -49.51 16.59 -13.83
C GLY A 36 -48.14 16.55 -13.16
N THR A 37 -47.83 15.42 -12.52
CA THR A 37 -46.59 15.24 -11.75
C THR A 37 -45.40 14.94 -12.67
N PRO A 38 -44.23 15.55 -12.45
CA PRO A 38 -42.99 15.17 -13.14
C PRO A 38 -42.68 13.67 -13.03
N PRO A 39 -42.44 12.96 -14.15
CA PRO A 39 -41.98 11.58 -14.09
C PRO A 39 -40.54 11.51 -13.54
N VAL A 40 -40.18 10.35 -13.01
CA VAL A 40 -38.82 10.01 -12.60
C VAL A 40 -38.46 8.67 -13.23
N SER A 41 -37.28 8.58 -13.85
CA SER A 41 -36.80 7.33 -14.43
C SER A 41 -36.43 6.31 -13.34
N ALA A 42 -36.32 5.04 -13.72
CA ALA A 42 -35.58 4.09 -12.91
C ALA A 42 -34.11 4.56 -12.73
N PRO A 43 -33.45 4.21 -11.61
CA PRO A 43 -32.03 4.46 -11.44
C PRO A 43 -31.21 3.67 -12.46
N SER A 44 -30.14 4.28 -12.94
CA SER A 44 -29.12 3.64 -13.75
C SER A 44 -27.76 3.82 -13.07
N THR A 45 -27.02 2.73 -12.91
CA THR A 45 -25.76 2.69 -12.17
C THR A 45 -24.63 2.27 -13.11
N VAL A 46 -23.49 2.93 -12.98
CA VAL A 46 -22.21 2.51 -13.56
C VAL A 46 -21.28 2.19 -12.41
N GLU A 47 -20.67 1.00 -12.46
CA GLU A 47 -19.65 0.54 -11.54
C GLU A 47 -18.28 0.60 -12.22
N ILE A 48 -17.31 1.23 -11.56
CA ILE A 48 -15.92 1.32 -12.01
C ILE A 48 -15.06 0.52 -11.03
N PRO A 49 -14.56 -0.67 -11.40
CA PRO A 49 -13.79 -1.50 -10.48
C PRO A 49 -12.42 -0.89 -10.19
N VAL A 50 -12.00 -0.96 -8.93
CA VAL A 50 -10.65 -0.60 -8.51
C VAL A 50 -9.76 -1.84 -8.65
N VAL A 51 -8.72 -1.74 -9.49
CA VAL A 51 -7.80 -2.87 -9.69
C VAL A 51 -6.75 -2.86 -8.58
N SER A 52 -6.76 -3.91 -7.75
CA SER A 52 -5.74 -4.13 -6.73
C SER A 52 -4.36 -4.35 -7.35
N ALA A 53 -3.40 -3.54 -6.91
CA ALA A 53 -2.01 -3.55 -7.32
C ALA A 53 -1.11 -3.56 -6.06
N PRO A 54 -0.97 -4.71 -5.38
CA PRO A 54 -0.09 -4.84 -4.21
C PRO A 54 1.38 -4.73 -4.63
N ALA A 55 2.17 -3.98 -3.88
CA ALA A 55 3.61 -3.85 -4.11
C ALA A 55 4.36 -3.44 -2.83
N LEU A 56 5.59 -3.93 -2.69
CA LEU A 56 6.49 -3.61 -1.59
C LEU A 56 7.87 -3.26 -2.12
N THR A 57 8.54 -2.34 -1.44
CA THR A 57 9.99 -2.16 -1.56
C THR A 57 10.64 -2.26 -0.18
N VAL A 58 11.91 -2.65 -0.15
CA VAL A 58 12.71 -2.71 1.07
C VAL A 58 14.07 -2.04 0.81
N SER A 59 14.47 -1.16 1.72
CA SER A 59 15.79 -0.55 1.74
C SER A 59 16.53 -1.00 3.00
N LYS A 60 17.69 -1.62 2.81
CA LYS A 60 18.53 -2.14 3.89
C LYS A 60 19.70 -1.20 4.13
N THR A 61 19.92 -0.82 5.39
CA THR A 61 21.06 -0.01 5.83
C THR A 61 21.71 -0.62 7.06
N ALA A 62 22.95 -0.21 7.34
CA ALA A 62 23.69 -0.56 8.54
C ALA A 62 24.21 0.71 9.22
N ASP A 63 24.38 0.66 10.54
CA ASP A 63 24.94 1.77 11.32
C ASP A 63 26.47 1.91 11.18
N ARG A 64 27.12 0.98 10.48
CA ARG A 64 28.57 0.92 10.26
C ARG A 64 28.91 0.62 8.81
N THR A 65 30.05 1.16 8.38
CA THR A 65 30.64 0.92 7.05
C THR A 65 31.94 0.11 7.10
N ARG A 66 32.46 -0.16 8.30
CA ARG A 66 33.64 -0.98 8.55
C ARG A 66 33.51 -1.70 9.88
N ILE A 67 34.20 -2.83 10.01
CA ILE A 67 34.38 -3.59 11.24
C ILE A 67 35.86 -3.52 11.63
N THR A 68 36.16 -3.35 12.91
CA THR A 68 37.55 -3.16 13.39
C THR A 68 37.98 -4.11 14.49
N ALA A 69 37.03 -4.76 15.15
CA ALA A 69 37.31 -5.76 16.18
C ALA A 69 36.18 -6.79 16.27
N ALA A 70 36.55 -8.02 16.65
CA ALA A 70 35.57 -9.02 17.04
C ALA A 70 34.79 -8.53 18.28
N GLY A 71 33.51 -8.87 18.34
CA GLY A 71 32.58 -8.43 19.39
C GLY A 71 31.86 -7.12 19.09
N GLU A 72 32.18 -6.43 17.99
CA GLU A 72 31.42 -5.26 17.56
C GLU A 72 29.99 -5.65 17.13
N THR A 73 29.00 -4.86 17.54
CA THR A 73 27.61 -5.05 17.08
C THR A 73 27.33 -4.15 15.89
N ILE A 74 26.87 -4.71 14.79
CA ILE A 74 26.30 -3.99 13.64
C ILE A 74 24.78 -4.00 13.77
N ASN A 75 24.16 -2.82 13.70
CA ASN A 75 22.70 -2.71 13.67
C ASN A 75 22.23 -2.48 12.24
N TYR A 76 21.41 -3.39 11.73
CA TYR A 76 20.75 -3.28 10.44
C TYR A 76 19.35 -2.67 10.59
N SER A 77 18.99 -1.81 9.66
CA SER A 77 17.65 -1.25 9.52
C SER A 77 17.09 -1.60 8.15
N PHE A 78 15.82 -1.99 8.11
CA PHE A 78 15.09 -2.38 6.91
C PHE A 78 13.86 -1.49 6.80
N LEU A 79 13.94 -0.45 5.99
CA LEU A 79 12.80 0.42 5.68
C LEU A 79 11.94 -0.27 4.62
N VAL A 80 10.77 -0.74 5.03
CA VAL A 80 9.78 -1.36 4.15
C VAL A 80 8.73 -0.31 3.80
N THR A 81 8.42 -0.19 2.51
CA THR A 81 7.42 0.75 1.98
C THR A 81 6.37 -0.01 1.18
N ASN A 82 5.10 0.22 1.49
CA ASN A 82 4.00 -0.21 0.63
C ASN A 82 3.84 0.76 -0.53
N THR A 83 4.32 0.37 -1.70
CA THR A 83 4.20 1.15 -2.95
C THR A 83 2.99 0.73 -3.78
N GLY A 84 2.16 -0.18 -3.27
CA GLY A 84 0.91 -0.59 -3.89
C GLY A 84 -0.25 0.35 -3.53
N ASN A 85 -1.44 0.02 -4.02
CA ASN A 85 -2.68 0.75 -3.73
C ASN A 85 -3.59 0.07 -2.70
N VAL A 86 -3.18 -1.08 -2.16
CA VAL A 86 -3.93 -1.83 -1.14
C VAL A 86 -3.15 -1.91 0.16
N THR A 87 -3.86 -1.94 1.29
CA THR A 87 -3.26 -2.20 2.60
C THR A 87 -2.72 -3.64 2.66
N LEU A 88 -1.48 -3.79 3.10
CA LEU A 88 -0.83 -5.09 3.27
C LEU A 88 -0.84 -5.48 4.75
N THR A 89 -1.08 -6.77 5.04
CA THR A 89 -1.09 -7.28 6.41
C THR A 89 0.02 -8.31 6.61
N GLY A 90 0.52 -8.42 7.84
CA GLY A 90 1.57 -9.38 8.19
C GLY A 90 2.89 -9.16 7.44
N VAL A 91 3.30 -7.91 7.24
CA VAL A 91 4.55 -7.57 6.58
C VAL A 91 5.72 -8.11 7.41
N THR A 92 6.58 -8.89 6.76
CA THR A 92 7.78 -9.46 7.37
C THR A 92 8.97 -9.26 6.43
N VAL A 93 10.16 -9.27 7.00
CA VAL A 93 11.42 -9.20 6.25
C VAL A 93 12.20 -10.48 6.54
N THR A 94 12.60 -11.18 5.48
CA THR A 94 13.44 -12.37 5.56
C THR A 94 14.80 -12.05 4.95
N GLU A 95 15.85 -12.17 5.76
CA GLU A 95 17.23 -12.12 5.26
C GLU A 95 17.54 -13.46 4.58
N THR A 96 17.86 -13.42 3.28
CA THR A 96 18.08 -14.64 2.48
C THR A 96 19.55 -15.01 2.31
N ALA A 97 20.45 -14.04 2.47
CA ALA A 97 21.88 -14.25 2.33
C ALA A 97 22.64 -13.47 3.40
N PHE A 98 23.53 -14.15 4.11
CA PHE A 98 24.38 -13.55 5.11
C PHE A 98 25.75 -14.23 5.08
N THR A 99 26.81 -13.44 4.95
CA THR A 99 28.19 -13.95 4.80
C THR A 99 29.00 -13.85 6.08
N GLY A 100 28.45 -13.26 7.15
CA GLY A 100 29.11 -13.24 8.45
C GLY A 100 29.20 -14.66 9.03
N THR A 101 30.28 -14.89 9.75
CA THR A 101 30.65 -16.21 10.27
C THR A 101 29.95 -16.57 11.59
N GLY A 102 29.32 -15.60 12.25
CA GLY A 102 28.57 -15.79 13.49
C GLY A 102 27.10 -16.17 13.28
N THR A 103 26.29 -16.04 14.34
CA THR A 103 24.84 -16.25 14.26
C THR A 103 24.21 -15.24 13.31
N PRO A 104 23.46 -15.69 12.28
CA PRO A 104 22.79 -14.77 11.37
C PRO A 104 21.83 -13.82 12.10
N PRO A 105 21.73 -12.55 11.65
CA PRO A 105 20.85 -11.57 12.26
C PRO A 105 19.37 -11.98 12.09
N VAL A 106 18.60 -11.91 13.17
CA VAL A 106 17.15 -12.19 13.15
C VAL A 106 16.40 -10.87 13.02
N VAL A 107 15.62 -10.72 11.96
CA VAL A 107 14.86 -9.49 11.71
C VAL A 107 13.62 -9.45 12.58
N THR A 108 13.43 -8.34 13.28
CA THR A 108 12.25 -8.04 14.10
C THR A 108 11.55 -6.81 13.55
N CYS A 109 10.24 -6.90 13.33
CA CYS A 109 9.41 -5.80 12.88
C CYS A 109 8.50 -5.30 14.02
N PRO A 110 8.24 -3.99 14.13
CA PRO A 110 7.32 -3.45 15.13
C PRO A 110 5.85 -3.77 14.78
N ALA A 111 4.93 -3.51 15.71
CA ALA A 111 3.50 -3.77 15.53
C ALA A 111 2.88 -3.11 14.30
N GLY A 112 3.45 -1.99 13.83
CA GLY A 112 3.03 -1.33 12.58
C GLY A 112 3.19 -2.19 11.32
N ALA A 113 3.96 -3.28 11.37
CA ALA A 113 4.06 -4.23 10.26
C ALA A 113 2.84 -5.16 10.15
N ALA A 114 1.98 -5.23 11.17
CA ALA A 114 0.76 -6.04 11.12
C ALA A 114 -0.25 -5.52 10.08
N SER A 115 -0.26 -4.21 9.82
CA SER A 115 -1.10 -3.57 8.81
C SER A 115 -0.40 -2.31 8.29
N LEU A 116 -0.01 -2.34 7.02
CA LEU A 116 0.73 -1.29 6.34
C LEU A 116 -0.11 -0.73 5.19
N ALA A 117 -0.73 0.42 5.41
CA ALA A 117 -1.54 1.11 4.41
C ALA A 117 -0.73 1.48 3.16
N ALA A 118 -1.41 1.70 2.03
CA ALA A 118 -0.79 2.20 0.81
C ALA A 118 0.00 3.50 1.08
N GLY A 119 1.24 3.57 0.61
CA GLY A 119 2.16 4.69 0.85
C GLY A 119 2.79 4.75 2.24
N ALA A 120 2.38 3.89 3.18
CA ALA A 120 2.97 3.85 4.52
C ALA A 120 4.30 3.09 4.55
N THR A 121 5.10 3.37 5.58
CA THR A 121 6.39 2.72 5.81
C THR A 121 6.50 2.14 7.21
N VAL A 122 7.30 1.08 7.35
CA VAL A 122 7.70 0.53 8.66
C VAL A 122 9.18 0.16 8.63
N THR A 123 9.89 0.37 9.74
CA THR A 123 11.29 -0.01 9.87
C THR A 123 11.43 -1.24 10.74
N CYS A 124 11.91 -2.34 10.16
CA CYS A 124 12.34 -3.52 10.91
C CYS A 124 13.83 -3.43 11.23
N THR A 125 14.29 -4.12 12.27
CA THR A 125 15.69 -4.09 12.69
C THR A 125 16.24 -5.48 12.92
N ALA A 126 17.57 -5.62 12.81
CA ALA A 126 18.30 -6.82 13.20
C ALA A 126 19.70 -6.43 13.67
N SER A 127 20.33 -7.24 14.52
CA SER A 127 21.69 -7.01 14.98
C SER A 127 22.59 -8.21 14.69
N TYR A 128 23.86 -7.94 14.42
CA TYR A 128 24.90 -8.95 14.22
C TYR A 128 26.12 -8.61 15.07
N VAL A 129 26.69 -9.62 15.74
CA VAL A 129 27.94 -9.49 16.48
C VAL A 129 29.06 -10.05 15.62
N VAL A 130 30.02 -9.18 15.27
CA VAL A 130 31.20 -9.51 14.47
C VAL A 130 32.04 -10.56 15.18
N THR A 131 32.48 -11.58 14.46
CA THR A 131 33.41 -12.59 14.99
C THR A 131 34.83 -12.32 14.50
N GLN A 132 35.79 -13.03 15.09
CA GLN A 132 37.18 -12.92 14.66
C GLN A 132 37.41 -13.40 13.21
N ALA A 133 36.57 -14.29 12.69
CA ALA A 133 36.69 -14.79 11.31
C ALA A 133 36.12 -13.82 10.25
N ASP A 134 35.50 -12.72 10.68
CA ASP A 134 35.00 -11.68 9.78
C ASP A 134 36.06 -10.60 9.45
N ILE A 135 37.22 -10.61 10.14
CA ILE A 135 38.29 -9.59 10.03
C ILE A 135 39.57 -10.20 9.47
#